data_AF-A0A7K0A8B6-F1
#
_entry.id   AF-A0A7K0A8B6-F1
#
_cell.length_a   1.000
_cell.length_b   1.000
_cell.length_c   1.000
_cell.angle_alpha   90.00
_cell.angle_beta   90.00
_cell.angle_gamma   90.00
#
_symmetry.space_group_name_H-M   'P 1'
#
loop_
_entity.id
_entity.type
_entity.pdbx_description
1 polymer ?
#
loop_
_entity_poly.entity_id
_entity_poly.type
_entity_poly.pdbx_seq_one_letter_code
_entity_poly.pdbx_strand_id
1 'polypeptide(L)'
;MDDLPPGGHPLHGLLDWERAAVVELFEAWGEIDRSHRKLAHRGSRVGLVHVSESTVARVLAAEGLALPGNPPREPAPRAAWPDWLEWKPNRVWAYDFTHWSRARRASIAILDVVSRKWLATLTSAEETSTQV
;
A
#
# COMPACT_ATOMS: atom_id res chain seq x y z
N MET A 1 12.76 -37.21 -32.70
CA MET A 1 13.32 -36.88 -31.38
C MET A 1 12.33 -35.90 -30.82
N ASP A 2 11.40 -36.38 -30.01
CA ASP A 2 10.29 -35.55 -29.56
C ASP A 2 10.80 -34.64 -28.44
N ASP A 3 10.60 -33.34 -28.64
CA ASP A 3 10.96 -32.29 -27.70
C ASP A 3 9.90 -32.25 -26.59
N LEU A 4 10.15 -33.04 -25.54
CA LEU A 4 9.29 -33.04 -24.36
C LEU A 4 9.44 -31.69 -23.64
N PRO A 5 8.34 -31.05 -23.20
CA PRO A 5 8.42 -29.80 -22.48
C PRO A 5 9.27 -29.99 -21.22
N PRO A 6 10.19 -29.06 -20.89
CA PRO A 6 10.95 -29.12 -19.66
C PRO A 6 9.98 -28.96 -18.48
N GLY A 7 9.65 -30.08 -17.84
CA GLY A 7 8.57 -30.17 -16.87
C GLY A 7 8.73 -31.35 -15.94
N GLY A 8 9.82 -31.38 -15.18
CA GLY A 8 9.84 -32.16 -13.95
C GLY A 8 9.01 -31.47 -12.87
N HIS A 9 8.38 -32.24 -11.97
CA HIS A 9 7.81 -31.70 -10.73
C HIS A 9 8.88 -30.84 -10.04
N PRO A 10 8.69 -29.52 -9.89
CA PRO A 10 9.64 -28.71 -9.16
C PRO A 10 9.82 -29.32 -7.79
N LEU A 11 11.06 -29.49 -7.32
CA LEU A 11 11.34 -30.06 -5.99
C LEU A 11 10.65 -29.26 -4.85
N HIS A 12 10.26 -28.01 -5.16
CA HIS A 12 9.51 -27.09 -4.32
C HIS A 12 8.15 -26.71 -4.93
N GLY A 13 7.54 -27.64 -5.68
CA GLY A 13 6.19 -27.47 -6.20
C GLY A 13 5.18 -27.40 -5.06
N LEU A 14 4.17 -26.55 -5.20
CA LEU A 14 3.07 -26.47 -4.23
C LEU A 14 2.35 -27.82 -4.19
N LEU A 15 2.24 -28.40 -2.99
CA LEU A 15 1.55 -29.66 -2.75
C LEU A 15 0.03 -29.46 -2.78
N ASP A 16 -0.71 -30.51 -3.12
CA ASP A 16 -2.18 -30.44 -3.20
C ASP A 16 -2.82 -30.06 -1.86
N TRP A 17 -2.24 -30.50 -0.74
CA TRP A 17 -2.72 -30.11 0.59
C TRP A 17 -2.43 -28.64 0.89
N GLU A 18 -1.32 -28.07 0.41
CA GLU A 18 -1.01 -26.65 0.58
C GLU A 18 -2.00 -25.78 -0.19
N ARG A 19 -2.39 -26.22 -1.40
CA ARG A 19 -3.46 -25.61 -2.19
C ARG A 19 -4.79 -25.65 -1.44
N ALA A 20 -5.17 -26.82 -0.93
CA ALA A 20 -6.40 -26.98 -0.15
C ALA A 20 -6.40 -26.09 1.11
N ALA A 21 -5.28 -26.02 1.82
CA ALA A 21 -5.12 -25.16 2.99
C ALA A 21 -5.24 -23.65 2.67
N VAL A 22 -4.82 -23.22 1.47
CA VAL A 22 -5.04 -21.84 1.01
C VAL A 22 -6.52 -21.56 0.72
N VAL A 23 -7.24 -22.53 0.16
CA VAL A 23 -8.70 -22.42 -0.05
C VAL A 23 -9.42 -22.36 1.30
N GLU A 24 -9.04 -23.22 2.25
CA GLU A 24 -9.58 -23.19 3.62
C GLU A 24 -9.35 -21.83 4.29
N LEU A 25 -8.16 -21.24 4.13
CA LEU A 25 -7.89 -19.89 4.63
C LEU A 25 -8.81 -18.83 4.02
N PHE A 26 -9.07 -18.94 2.71
CA PHE A 26 -9.97 -18.01 2.03
C PHE A 26 -11.39 -18.14 2.56
N GLU A 27 -11.91 -19.35 2.71
CA GLU A 27 -13.26 -19.59 3.22
C GLU A 27 -13.42 -19.12 4.67
N ALA A 28 -12.44 -19.42 5.52
CA ALA A 28 -12.50 -19.08 6.94
C ALA A 28 -12.25 -17.59 7.22
N TRP A 29 -11.40 -16.93 6.42
CA TRP A 29 -10.89 -15.60 6.77
C TRP A 29 -10.99 -14.55 5.65
N GLY A 30 -11.41 -14.89 4.43
CA GLY A 30 -11.38 -13.98 3.27
C GLY A 30 -12.18 -12.69 3.47
N GLU A 31 -13.29 -12.76 4.21
CA GLU A 31 -14.14 -11.60 4.54
C GLU A 31 -13.49 -10.66 5.58
N ILE A 32 -12.61 -11.20 6.42
CA ILE A 32 -11.90 -10.47 7.48
C ILE A 32 -10.58 -9.94 6.92
N ASP A 33 -9.77 -10.84 6.39
CA ASP A 33 -8.47 -10.61 5.78
C ASP A 33 -8.62 -10.47 4.27
N ARG A 34 -9.15 -9.33 3.86
CA ARG A 34 -9.48 -8.98 2.47
C ARG A 34 -8.26 -8.73 1.56
N SER A 35 -7.14 -9.40 1.84
CA SER A 35 -5.87 -9.30 1.10
C SER A 35 -5.11 -10.63 1.18
N HIS A 36 -4.64 -11.12 0.03
CA HIS A 36 -3.84 -12.36 -0.05
C HIS A 36 -2.57 -12.29 0.82
N ARG A 37 -2.00 -11.09 1.02
CA ARG A 37 -0.87 -10.89 1.93
C ARG A 37 -1.25 -11.19 3.38
N LYS A 38 -2.39 -10.67 3.82
CA LYS A 38 -2.91 -10.91 5.17
C LYS A 38 -3.22 -12.38 5.38
N LEU A 39 -3.83 -13.04 4.39
CA LEU A 39 -4.10 -14.48 4.43
C LEU A 39 -2.82 -15.32 4.52
N ALA A 40 -1.78 -15.01 3.74
CA ALA A 40 -0.50 -15.72 3.83
C ALA A 40 0.11 -15.61 5.23
N HIS A 41 0.11 -14.41 5.81
CA HIS A 41 0.54 -14.24 7.20
C HIS A 41 -0.36 -14.95 8.20
N ARG A 42 -1.68 -14.98 7.97
CA ARG A 42 -2.61 -15.69 8.84
C ARG A 42 -2.35 -17.19 8.83
N GLY A 43 -2.22 -17.81 7.66
CA GLY A 43 -1.85 -19.20 7.49
C GLY A 43 -0.62 -19.59 8.30
N SER A 44 0.41 -18.75 8.23
CA SER A 44 1.64 -18.93 9.00
C SER A 44 1.41 -18.81 10.53
N ARG A 45 0.62 -17.84 10.98
CA ARG A 45 0.35 -17.64 12.43
C ARG A 45 -0.49 -18.74 13.05
N VAL A 46 -1.44 -19.30 12.29
CA VAL A 46 -2.31 -20.39 12.77
C VAL A 46 -1.72 -21.78 12.50
N GLY A 47 -0.55 -21.84 11.86
CA GLY A 47 0.15 -23.10 11.55
C GLY A 47 -0.52 -23.95 10.47
N LEU A 48 -1.40 -23.36 9.64
CA LEU A 48 -2.17 -24.09 8.62
C LEU A 48 -1.38 -24.28 7.32
N VAL A 49 -0.64 -23.25 6.87
CA VAL A 49 0.21 -23.33 5.67
C VAL A 49 1.29 -22.24 5.69
N HIS A 50 2.50 -22.55 5.20
CA HIS A 50 3.63 -21.62 5.11
C HIS A 50 4.05 -21.39 3.65
N VAL A 51 3.37 -20.45 2.99
CA VAL A 51 3.65 -20.09 1.59
C VAL A 51 3.80 -18.57 1.42
N SER A 52 4.43 -18.15 0.33
CA SER A 52 4.57 -16.73 0.01
C SER A 52 3.24 -16.07 -0.33
N GLU A 53 3.16 -14.75 -0.16
CA GLU A 53 1.99 -13.94 -0.54
C GLU A 53 1.60 -14.14 -2.01
N SER A 54 2.59 -14.21 -2.90
CA SER A 54 2.40 -14.44 -4.33
C SER A 54 1.88 -15.85 -4.63
N THR A 55 2.19 -16.84 -3.80
CA THR A 55 1.63 -18.19 -3.93
C THR A 55 0.15 -18.20 -3.56
N VAL A 56 -0.24 -17.56 -2.44
CA VAL A 56 -1.65 -17.41 -2.09
C VAL A 56 -2.41 -16.73 -3.22
N ALA A 57 -1.91 -15.61 -3.74
CA ALA A 57 -2.55 -14.90 -4.85
C ALA A 57 -2.75 -15.78 -6.09
N ARG A 58 -1.74 -16.57 -6.49
CA ARG A 58 -1.82 -17.48 -7.65
C ARG A 58 -2.78 -18.64 -7.42
N VAL A 59 -2.82 -19.21 -6.23
CA VAL A 59 -3.76 -20.29 -5.88
C VAL A 59 -5.19 -19.75 -5.95
N LEU A 60 -5.49 -18.64 -5.28
CA LEU A 60 -6.83 -18.05 -5.32
C LEU A 60 -7.27 -17.73 -6.75
N ALA A 61 -6.38 -17.17 -7.57
CA ALA A 61 -6.67 -16.93 -8.99
C ALA A 61 -6.93 -18.23 -9.78
N ALA A 62 -6.17 -19.29 -9.54
CA ALA A 62 -6.37 -20.58 -10.19
C ALA A 62 -7.68 -21.27 -9.78
N GLU A 63 -8.12 -21.09 -8.54
CA GLU A 63 -9.40 -21.60 -8.02
C GLU A 63 -10.59 -20.68 -8.33
N GLY A 64 -10.38 -19.56 -9.04
CA GLY A 64 -11.43 -18.58 -9.35
C GLY A 64 -11.94 -17.79 -8.14
N LEU A 65 -11.18 -17.77 -7.04
CA LEU A 65 -11.52 -17.09 -5.80
C LEU A 65 -11.01 -15.66 -5.80
N ALA A 66 -11.91 -14.71 -5.57
CA ALA A 66 -11.59 -13.29 -5.50
C ALA A 66 -11.85 -12.76 -4.09
N LEU A 67 -10.87 -12.04 -3.53
CA LEU A 67 -11.06 -11.33 -2.28
C LEU A 67 -11.83 -10.03 -2.54
N PRO A 68 -12.82 -9.67 -1.70
CA PRO A 68 -13.66 -8.50 -1.91
C PRO A 68 -12.90 -7.16 -1.86
N GLY A 69 -11.64 -7.18 -1.39
CA GLY A 69 -10.83 -5.98 -1.18
C GLY A 69 -11.33 -5.16 0.00
N ASN A 70 -10.51 -4.20 0.45
CA ASN A 70 -10.96 -3.28 1.48
C ASN A 70 -12.01 -2.33 0.86
N PRO A 71 -13.15 -2.08 1.52
CA PRO A 71 -14.15 -1.19 0.96
C PRO A 71 -13.51 0.20 0.80
N PRO A 72 -13.91 0.97 -0.22
CA PRO A 72 -13.49 2.36 -0.34
C PRO A 72 -13.76 3.08 0.97
N ARG A 73 -12.78 3.84 1.45
CA ARG A 73 -12.98 4.68 2.62
C ARG A 73 -14.08 5.68 2.29
N GLU A 74 -15.11 5.74 3.13
CA GLU A 74 -16.12 6.79 3.01
C GLU A 74 -15.44 8.17 3.06
N PRO A 75 -15.74 9.07 2.10
CA PRO A 75 -15.17 10.40 2.13
C PRO A 75 -15.54 11.09 3.44
N ALA A 76 -14.53 11.36 4.27
CA ALA A 76 -14.74 12.18 5.45
C ALA A 76 -15.06 13.60 4.96
N PRO A 77 -16.09 14.27 5.51
CA PRO A 77 -16.36 15.66 5.18
C PRO A 77 -15.12 16.48 5.54
N ARG A 78 -14.74 17.39 4.63
CA ARG A 78 -13.62 18.30 4.90
C ARG A 78 -13.97 19.14 6.12
N ALA A 79 -13.10 19.14 7.12
CA ALA A 79 -13.26 20.01 8.28
C ALA A 79 -13.42 21.46 7.81
N ALA A 80 -14.37 22.17 8.42
CA ALA A 80 -14.50 23.60 8.20
C ALA A 80 -13.23 24.30 8.71
N TRP A 81 -12.90 25.44 8.09
CA TRP A 81 -11.87 26.30 8.64
C TRP A 81 -12.32 26.82 10.01
N PRO A 82 -11.39 27.01 10.98
CA PRO A 82 -11.75 27.58 12.27
C PRO A 82 -12.36 28.99 12.13
N ASP A 83 -13.32 29.33 12.98
CA ASP A 83 -14.08 30.59 12.90
C ASP A 83 -13.20 31.85 13.09
N TRP A 84 -12.06 31.69 13.76
CA TRP A 84 -11.07 32.76 13.96
C TRP A 84 -10.19 32.99 12.73
N LEU A 85 -10.26 32.12 11.72
CA LEU A 85 -9.43 32.22 10.53
C LEU A 85 -9.89 33.38 9.65
N GLU A 86 -9.03 34.37 9.52
CA GLU A 86 -9.25 35.48 8.60
C GLU A 86 -8.71 35.13 7.20
N TRP A 87 -9.57 35.11 6.18
CA TRP A 87 -9.19 34.83 4.79
C TRP A 87 -8.50 36.03 4.13
N LYS A 88 -7.25 36.30 4.52
CA LYS A 88 -6.40 37.37 3.98
C LYS A 88 -4.99 36.87 3.69
N PRO A 89 -4.24 37.53 2.78
CA PRO A 89 -2.83 37.23 2.56
C PRO A 89 -2.02 37.29 3.85
N ASN A 90 -1.01 36.42 3.97
CA ASN A 90 -0.13 36.27 5.14
C ASN A 90 -0.85 35.81 6.43
N ARG A 91 -2.00 35.14 6.31
CA ARG A 91 -2.72 34.52 7.44
C ARG A 91 -2.80 33.00 7.37
N VAL A 92 -2.70 32.43 6.17
CA VAL A 92 -2.84 30.99 5.93
C VAL A 92 -1.77 30.56 4.95
N TRP A 93 -0.87 29.69 5.40
CA TRP A 93 0.21 29.15 4.58
C TRP A 93 0.01 27.66 4.35
N ALA A 94 0.35 27.20 3.16
CA ALA A 94 0.47 25.79 2.85
C ALA A 94 1.92 25.52 2.48
N TYR A 95 2.38 24.31 2.78
CA TYR A 95 3.64 23.82 2.26
C TYR A 95 3.41 22.51 1.51
N ASP A 96 4.21 22.28 0.49
CA ASP A 96 4.24 21.04 -0.26
C ASP A 96 5.69 20.60 -0.49
N PHE A 97 5.88 19.29 -0.61
CA PHE A 97 7.18 18.67 -0.82
C PHE A 97 7.30 18.15 -2.26
N THR A 98 8.40 18.50 -2.90
CA THR A 98 8.81 17.88 -4.17
C THR A 98 10.06 17.04 -3.93
N HIS A 99 9.91 15.72 -4.03
CA HIS A 99 11.03 14.77 -3.92
C HIS A 99 11.80 14.67 -5.23
N TRP A 100 13.10 14.92 -5.15
CA TRP A 100 14.05 14.74 -6.24
C TRP A 100 14.80 13.42 -6.03
N SER A 101 14.14 12.29 -6.29
CA SER A 101 14.64 10.95 -5.92
C SER A 101 16.04 10.63 -6.44
N ARG A 102 16.38 11.09 -7.66
CA ARG A 102 17.73 10.92 -8.24
C ARG A 102 18.81 11.71 -7.49
N ALA A 103 18.48 12.93 -7.04
CA ALA A 103 19.40 13.80 -6.32
C ALA A 103 19.44 13.47 -4.81
N ARG A 104 18.52 12.63 -4.33
CA ARG A 104 18.31 12.37 -2.89
C ARG A 104 18.12 13.68 -2.13
N ARG A 105 17.24 14.53 -2.65
CA ARG A 105 16.89 15.83 -2.08
C ARG A 105 15.37 15.99 -2.07
N ALA A 106 14.88 16.86 -1.19
CA ALA A 106 13.49 17.32 -1.20
C ALA A 106 13.47 18.85 -1.14
N SER A 107 12.57 19.45 -1.91
CA SER A 107 12.30 20.90 -1.86
C SER A 107 10.95 21.14 -1.20
N ILE A 108 10.93 22.02 -0.20
CA ILE A 108 9.72 22.48 0.47
C ILE A 108 9.37 23.84 -0.12
N ALA A 109 8.20 23.93 -0.74
CA ALA A 109 7.64 25.20 -1.21
C ALA A 109 6.65 25.73 -0.18
N ILE A 110 6.85 26.95 0.33
CA ILE A 110 5.90 27.62 1.23
C ILE A 110 5.11 28.63 0.41
N LEU A 111 3.78 28.49 0.42
CA LEU A 111 2.86 29.32 -0.35
C LEU A 111 1.86 30.00 0.57
N ASP A 112 1.56 31.25 0.26
CA ASP A 112 0.38 31.90 0.83
C ASP A 112 -0.89 31.36 0.15
N VAL A 113 -1.80 30.78 0.93
CA VAL A 113 -2.99 30.11 0.39
C VAL A 113 -3.93 31.11 -0.28
N VAL A 114 -4.02 32.33 0.27
CA VAL A 114 -4.96 33.35 -0.18
C VAL A 114 -4.45 34.08 -1.43
N SER A 115 -3.24 34.65 -1.38
CA SER A 115 -2.65 35.40 -2.49
C SER A 115 -1.98 34.53 -3.55
N ARG A 116 -1.81 33.22 -3.28
CA ARG A 116 -1.13 32.25 -4.14
C ARG A 116 0.34 32.58 -4.40
N LYS A 117 0.92 33.50 -3.64
CA LYS A 117 2.33 33.88 -3.76
C LYS A 117 3.22 32.78 -3.21
N TRP A 118 4.30 32.51 -3.94
CA TRP A 118 5.42 31.72 -3.47
C TRP A 118 6.22 32.54 -2.46
N LEU A 119 6.23 32.12 -1.20
CA LEU A 119 6.88 32.87 -0.13
C LEU A 119 8.34 32.47 0.06
N ALA A 120 8.63 31.17 0.04
CA ALA A 120 9.98 30.65 0.25
C ALA A 120 10.14 29.25 -0.32
N THR A 121 11.39 28.88 -0.61
CA THR A 121 11.78 27.50 -0.93
C THR A 121 12.96 27.10 -0.06
N LEU A 122 12.89 25.92 0.56
CA LEU A 122 14.03 25.28 1.20
C LEU A 122 14.31 23.96 0.49
N THR A 123 15.58 23.68 0.17
CA THR A 123 15.96 22.37 -0.38
C THR A 123 16.96 21.70 0.55
N SER A 124 16.64 20.50 1.01
CA SER A 124 17.45 19.75 1.98
C SER A 124 17.72 18.32 1.49
N ALA A 125 18.76 17.71 2.06
CA ALA A 125 19.04 16.28 1.94
C ALA A 125 18.15 15.43 2.86
N GLU A 126 17.62 16.03 3.92
CA GLU A 126 16.80 15.37 4.93
C GLU A 126 15.50 16.13 5.16
N GLU A 127 14.39 15.42 5.29
CA GLU A 127 13.07 15.97 5.59
C GLU A 127 12.86 16.07 7.11
N THR A 128 13.65 16.91 7.75
CA THR A 128 13.60 17.12 9.20
C THR A 128 13.16 18.54 9.56
N SER A 129 12.40 18.68 10.64
CA SER A 129 11.98 19.97 11.21
C SER A 129 13.06 20.64 12.07
N THR A 130 14.20 19.98 12.29
CA THR A 130 15.25 20.41 13.24
C THR A 130 16.46 21.07 12.61
N GLN A 131 16.56 21.16 11.29
CA GLN A 131 17.67 21.82 10.60
C GLN A 131 17.15 23.00 9.80
N VAL A 132 17.41 24.20 10.33
CA VAL A 132 17.23 25.50 9.68
C VAL A 132 18.61 26.12 9.52
#